data_AF-A0A6I2ZR04-F1
#
_entry.id   AF-A0A6I2ZR04-F1
#
_cell.length_a   1.000
_cell.length_b   1.000
_cell.length_c   1.000
_cell.angle_alpha   90.00
_cell.angle_beta   90.00
_cell.angle_gamma   90.00
#
_symmetry.space_group_name_H-M   'P 1'
#
loop_
_entity.id
_entity.type
_entity.pdbx_description
1 polymer ?
#
loop_
_entity_poly.entity_id
_entity_poly.type
_entity_poly.pdbx_seq_one_letter_code
_entity_poly.pdbx_strand_id
1 'polypeptide(L)'
;MNFLRHSSCRITVLAVLLLVAVACGSSGSDGVTTTAVNGTVAGVGNLPDQVSTTPVDPASLTSTPIGSRPLTVGELSSGPRLLMIGDSIFAAVSRRYSNMACDRLVPLGWQVAVEAERGRFIDLGLRIVRQKLPQGFDAAVLFLGTNYGKKQDVYKEYLDKILDELAPRPVIILTATEYKPFIQEVNSVIEQEVKTRDNLWLVDWREISQTPGTLWKDGIHPVDVGNVLLMDSIIKVLGNAPGGDPGECLKVEFKDDAPLTNAPPVVTVVDTTLVDSSSTSVVATSTTAPTGSTVPASTTTSTIPTTSSP
;
A
#
# COMPACT_ATOMS: atom_id res chain seq x y z
N MET A 1 -0.29 63.29 -14.57
CA MET A 1 -1.36 63.55 -15.57
C MET A 1 -2.29 62.35 -15.59
N ASN A 2 -3.60 62.59 -15.57
CA ASN A 2 -4.62 61.55 -15.47
C ASN A 2 -4.75 60.77 -16.79
N PHE A 3 -5.15 59.50 -16.72
CA PHE A 3 -6.46 59.09 -17.24
C PHE A 3 -6.85 57.72 -16.66
N LEU A 4 -7.82 57.70 -15.75
CA LEU A 4 -8.61 56.49 -15.51
C LEU A 4 -9.43 56.21 -16.77
N ARG A 5 -9.67 54.93 -17.08
CA ARG A 5 -10.83 54.53 -17.87
C ARG A 5 -11.54 53.35 -17.22
N HIS A 6 -12.61 53.65 -16.50
CA HIS A 6 -13.62 52.65 -16.14
C HIS A 6 -14.20 52.01 -17.41
N SER A 7 -14.56 50.74 -17.31
CA SER A 7 -15.50 50.09 -18.22
C SER A 7 -16.30 49.04 -17.45
N SER A 8 -17.24 49.51 -16.66
CA SER A 8 -18.30 48.68 -16.09
C SER A 8 -19.24 48.24 -17.20
N CYS A 9 -19.48 46.93 -17.36
CA CYS A 9 -20.59 46.47 -18.19
C CYS A 9 -21.28 45.21 -17.62
N ARG A 10 -22.38 45.48 -16.91
CA ARG A 10 -23.64 44.70 -16.88
C ARG A 10 -23.56 43.23 -16.47
N ILE A 11 -23.90 43.04 -15.20
CA ILE A 11 -24.55 41.83 -14.66
C ILE A 11 -25.76 41.47 -15.52
N THR A 12 -25.88 40.20 -15.91
CA THR A 12 -27.14 39.62 -16.42
C THR A 12 -27.39 38.32 -15.66
N VAL A 13 -28.28 38.37 -14.66
CA VAL A 13 -28.81 37.17 -14.00
C VAL A 13 -29.98 36.68 -14.83
N LEU A 14 -29.93 35.44 -15.30
CA LEU A 14 -31.08 34.77 -15.91
C LEU A 14 -31.55 33.64 -15.00
N ALA A 15 -32.59 33.90 -14.21
CA ALA A 15 -33.31 32.88 -13.47
C ALA A 15 -34.38 32.26 -14.39
N VAL A 16 -34.36 30.94 -14.56
CA VAL A 16 -35.46 30.19 -15.19
C VAL A 16 -36.10 29.31 -14.13
N LEU A 17 -37.26 29.74 -13.65
CA LEU A 17 -38.17 28.92 -12.85
C LEU A 17 -39.06 28.09 -13.77
N LEU A 18 -39.17 26.79 -13.50
CA LEU A 18 -40.33 26.00 -13.93
C LEU A 18 -40.72 25.00 -12.81
N LEU A 19 -41.83 25.30 -12.12
CA LEU A 19 -42.74 24.33 -11.49
C LEU A 19 -43.70 23.84 -12.61
N VAL A 20 -44.43 22.72 -12.60
CA VAL A 20 -44.99 21.77 -11.60
C VAL A 20 -45.21 20.41 -12.35
N ALA A 21 -45.65 19.25 -11.80
CA ALA A 21 -46.14 18.82 -10.48
C ALA A 21 -45.97 17.29 -10.25
N VAL A 22 -45.94 16.92 -8.96
CA VAL A 22 -46.59 15.77 -8.29
C VAL A 22 -47.04 14.55 -9.12
N ALA A 23 -46.56 13.37 -8.72
CA ALA A 23 -47.36 12.15 -8.64
C ALA A 23 -47.01 11.38 -7.35
N CYS A 24 -47.99 11.20 -6.45
CA CYS A 24 -47.85 10.33 -5.27
C CYS A 24 -48.09 8.86 -5.66
N GLY A 25 -47.37 7.95 -5.01
CA GLY A 25 -47.46 6.50 -5.27
C GLY A 25 -46.99 5.67 -4.09
N SER A 26 -47.57 5.89 -2.91
CA SER A 26 -47.30 5.09 -1.71
C SER A 26 -48.29 3.93 -1.63
N SER A 27 -47.80 2.71 -1.89
CA SER A 27 -48.53 1.47 -1.59
C SER A 27 -47.64 0.58 -0.72
N GLY A 28 -47.93 0.55 0.57
CA GLY A 28 -47.51 -0.55 1.43
C GLY A 28 -48.66 -1.55 1.56
N SER A 29 -48.35 -2.84 1.46
CA SER A 29 -49.15 -3.90 2.07
C SER A 29 -48.27 -5.14 2.24
N ASP A 30 -48.11 -5.52 3.50
CA ASP A 30 -48.20 -6.90 4.01
C ASP A 30 -47.29 -7.99 3.41
N GLY A 31 -46.40 -8.49 4.28
CA GLY A 31 -45.79 -9.79 4.08
C GLY A 31 -46.84 -10.90 4.13
N VAL A 32 -46.94 -11.68 3.06
CA VAL A 32 -47.69 -12.92 3.02
C VAL A 32 -46.72 -14.09 2.98
N THR A 33 -46.76 -14.91 4.03
CA THR A 33 -46.12 -16.21 4.11
C THR A 33 -46.57 -17.07 2.92
N THR A 34 -45.67 -17.39 1.98
CA THR A 34 -45.98 -18.34 0.91
C THR A 34 -45.98 -19.76 1.46
N THR A 35 -47.12 -20.17 2.02
CA THR A 35 -47.43 -21.59 2.22
C THR A 35 -47.41 -22.31 0.86
N ALA A 36 -46.66 -23.40 0.77
CA ALA A 36 -46.57 -24.18 -0.46
C ALA A 36 -47.93 -24.80 -0.81
N VAL A 37 -48.52 -24.39 -1.93
CA VAL A 37 -49.72 -25.02 -2.47
C VAL A 37 -49.30 -26.17 -3.37
N ASN A 38 -49.64 -27.39 -2.97
CA ASN A 38 -49.23 -28.61 -3.65
C ASN A 38 -50.08 -28.83 -4.93
N GLY A 39 -49.60 -28.33 -6.08
CA GLY A 39 -50.29 -28.41 -7.36
C GLY A 39 -50.00 -29.70 -8.13
N THR A 40 -50.75 -30.77 -7.85
CA THR A 40 -50.64 -32.03 -8.61
C THR A 40 -51.37 -31.91 -9.96
N VAL A 41 -50.62 -31.83 -11.07
CA VAL A 41 -51.16 -32.08 -12.42
C VAL A 41 -51.06 -33.56 -12.72
N ALA A 42 -52.20 -34.21 -13.00
CA ALA A 42 -52.22 -35.63 -13.35
C ALA A 42 -51.64 -35.87 -14.75
N GLY A 43 -50.68 -36.79 -14.89
CA GLY A 43 -50.19 -37.24 -16.20
C GLY A 43 -48.68 -37.46 -16.36
N VAL A 44 -47.87 -37.23 -15.32
CA VAL A 44 -46.43 -37.56 -15.32
C VAL A 44 -46.09 -38.51 -14.18
N GLY A 45 -45.24 -39.51 -14.45
CA GLY A 45 -44.97 -40.63 -13.55
C GLY A 45 -44.13 -40.27 -12.33
N ASN A 46 -44.19 -41.13 -11.30
CA ASN A 46 -43.53 -40.94 -10.02
C ASN A 46 -42.00 -40.79 -10.17
N LEU A 47 -41.46 -39.70 -9.62
CA LEU A 47 -40.04 -39.60 -9.25
C LEU A 47 -39.82 -40.40 -7.95
N PRO A 48 -38.72 -41.17 -7.82
CA PRO A 48 -38.42 -41.88 -6.59
C PRO A 48 -37.86 -40.95 -5.50
N ASP A 49 -38.33 -41.12 -4.26
CA ASP A 49 -37.76 -40.46 -3.09
C ASP A 49 -36.32 -40.94 -2.83
N GLN A 50 -35.36 -40.02 -2.94
CA GLN A 50 -33.98 -40.22 -2.47
C GLN A 50 -33.53 -39.00 -1.69
N VAL A 51 -33.83 -39.00 -0.38
CA VAL A 51 -33.04 -38.23 0.58
C VAL A 51 -31.62 -38.80 0.56
N SER A 52 -30.66 -37.98 0.18
CA SER A 52 -29.23 -38.27 0.35
C SER A 52 -28.54 -37.02 0.87
N THR A 53 -28.57 -36.87 2.19
CA THR A 53 -27.72 -35.93 2.92
C THR A 53 -26.29 -36.47 2.91
N THR A 54 -25.56 -36.26 1.81
CA THR A 54 -24.11 -36.47 1.80
C THR A 54 -23.48 -35.49 2.81
N PRO A 55 -22.68 -35.95 3.78
CA PRO A 55 -21.92 -35.03 4.62
C PRO A 55 -21.00 -34.20 3.74
N VAL A 56 -21.06 -32.87 3.87
CA VAL A 56 -20.08 -31.99 3.22
C VAL A 56 -18.76 -32.20 3.96
N ASP A 57 -17.78 -32.76 3.27
CA ASP A 57 -16.43 -32.94 3.79
C ASP A 57 -15.80 -31.56 4.08
N PRO A 58 -15.45 -31.23 5.35
CA PRO A 58 -14.86 -29.95 5.69
C PRO A 58 -13.46 -29.75 5.08
N ALA A 59 -12.85 -30.78 4.46
CA ALA A 59 -11.58 -30.66 3.73
C ALA A 59 -11.71 -29.91 2.39
N SER A 60 -12.92 -29.66 1.87
CA SER A 60 -13.14 -28.88 0.64
C SER A 60 -13.27 -27.37 0.92
N LEU A 61 -12.34 -26.80 1.69
CA LEU A 61 -12.09 -25.36 1.68
C LEU A 61 -11.34 -25.01 0.39
N THR A 62 -12.10 -24.93 -0.71
CA THR A 62 -11.63 -24.49 -2.02
C THR A 62 -10.91 -23.15 -1.87
N SER A 63 -9.70 -23.07 -2.42
CA SER A 63 -8.85 -21.87 -2.35
C SER A 63 -9.63 -20.61 -2.69
N THR A 64 -9.85 -19.76 -1.69
CA THR A 64 -10.50 -18.46 -1.89
C THR A 64 -9.70 -17.68 -2.93
N PRO A 65 -10.33 -17.06 -3.95
CA PRO A 65 -9.61 -16.22 -4.90
C PRO A 65 -8.79 -15.16 -4.15
N ILE A 66 -7.54 -14.96 -4.57
CA ILE A 66 -6.66 -13.95 -3.99
C ILE A 66 -7.34 -12.58 -4.21
N GLY A 67 -7.91 -12.01 -3.15
CA GLY A 67 -8.72 -10.78 -3.19
C GLY A 67 -10.15 -10.90 -2.64
N SER A 68 -10.68 -12.11 -2.41
CA SER A 68 -12.05 -12.33 -1.90
C SER A 68 -12.10 -12.71 -0.42
N ARG A 69 -11.40 -11.96 0.44
CA ARG A 69 -11.51 -12.13 1.90
C ARG A 69 -12.86 -11.59 2.39
N PRO A 70 -13.59 -12.32 3.26
CA PRO A 70 -14.93 -11.91 3.70
C PRO A 70 -14.92 -10.72 4.67
N LEU A 71 -13.79 -10.48 5.36
CA LEU A 71 -13.56 -9.34 6.24
C LEU A 71 -12.66 -8.31 5.57
N THR A 72 -13.01 -7.05 5.76
CA THR A 72 -12.20 -5.87 5.43
C THR A 72 -11.03 -5.71 6.41
N VAL A 73 -10.05 -4.88 6.05
CA VAL A 73 -8.94 -4.55 6.94
C VAL A 73 -9.40 -3.79 8.19
N GLY A 74 -10.42 -2.93 8.07
CA GLY A 74 -11.01 -2.18 9.18
C GLY A 74 -11.65 -3.07 10.25
N GLU A 75 -12.32 -4.15 9.85
CA GLU A 75 -12.92 -5.13 10.77
C GLU A 75 -11.88 -5.94 11.57
N LEU A 76 -10.61 -5.93 11.16
CA LEU A 76 -9.51 -6.69 11.78
C LEU A 76 -8.40 -5.80 12.36
N SER A 77 -8.47 -4.50 12.16
CA SER A 77 -7.48 -3.56 12.67
C SER A 77 -7.73 -3.25 14.16
N SER A 78 -6.65 -3.03 14.92
CA SER A 78 -6.74 -2.72 16.36
C SER A 78 -7.20 -1.30 16.67
N GLY A 79 -7.24 -0.42 15.67
CA GLY A 79 -7.51 1.00 15.83
C GLY A 79 -7.53 1.74 14.48
N PRO A 80 -7.79 3.05 14.49
CA PRO A 80 -8.05 3.82 13.27
C PRO A 80 -6.77 4.29 12.55
N ARG A 81 -5.56 3.89 12.94
CA ARG A 81 -4.32 4.51 12.45
C ARG A 81 -3.75 3.77 11.24
N LEU A 82 -3.89 4.39 10.06
CA LEU A 82 -3.49 3.84 8.77
C LEU A 82 -2.17 4.44 8.26
N LEU A 83 -1.21 3.56 7.95
CA LEU A 83 0.05 3.93 7.32
C LEU A 83 0.03 3.58 5.83
N MET A 84 -0.13 4.57 4.95
CA MET A 84 0.03 4.38 3.50
C MET A 84 1.49 4.61 3.10
N ILE A 85 2.10 3.62 2.45
CA ILE A 85 3.52 3.55 2.09
C ILE A 85 3.63 3.40 0.58
N GLY A 86 4.34 4.30 -0.11
CA GLY A 86 4.49 4.16 -1.56
C GLY A 86 5.48 5.09 -2.25
N ASP A 87 5.42 5.10 -3.58
CA ASP A 87 6.31 5.87 -4.45
C ASP A 87 5.64 7.13 -5.02
N SER A 88 5.96 7.53 -6.26
CA SER A 88 5.34 8.67 -6.94
C SER A 88 3.81 8.54 -7.10
N ILE A 89 3.27 7.32 -7.14
CA ILE A 89 1.82 7.11 -7.28
C ILE A 89 1.11 7.49 -5.97
N PHE A 90 1.58 7.03 -4.82
CA PHE A 90 1.02 7.44 -3.52
C PHE A 90 1.39 8.87 -3.14
N ALA A 91 2.53 9.39 -3.59
CA ALA A 91 2.83 10.81 -3.44
C ALA A 91 1.74 11.69 -4.08
N ALA A 92 1.23 11.33 -5.27
CA ALA A 92 0.20 12.10 -5.97
C ALA A 92 -1.13 12.22 -5.20
N VAL A 93 -1.55 11.18 -4.46
CA VAL A 93 -2.75 11.20 -3.60
C VAL A 93 -2.52 11.77 -2.19
N SER A 94 -1.26 12.01 -1.81
CA SER A 94 -0.91 12.60 -0.51
C SER A 94 -1.33 14.07 -0.39
N ARG A 95 -1.34 14.58 0.85
CA ARG A 95 -1.52 16.01 1.19
C ARG A 95 -0.60 16.98 0.44
N ARG A 96 0.53 16.47 -0.04
CA ARG A 96 1.59 17.27 -0.69
C ARG A 96 1.22 17.64 -2.14
N TYR A 97 0.22 16.94 -2.70
CA TYR A 97 -0.28 17.10 -4.05
C TYR A 97 -1.81 17.23 -4.05
N SER A 98 -2.56 16.16 -4.35
CA SER A 98 -4.03 16.26 -4.50
C SER A 98 -4.84 16.17 -3.20
N ASN A 99 -4.23 15.73 -2.08
CA ASN A 99 -4.91 15.43 -0.80
C ASN A 99 -5.98 14.31 -0.85
N MET A 100 -6.21 13.69 -2.01
CA MET A 100 -7.30 12.75 -2.26
C MET A 100 -7.38 11.57 -1.28
N ALA A 101 -6.24 11.06 -0.79
CA ALA A 101 -6.22 10.00 0.20
C ALA A 101 -6.89 10.44 1.51
N CYS A 102 -6.58 11.64 2.01
CA CYS A 102 -7.23 12.17 3.21
C CYS A 102 -8.70 12.51 2.96
N ASP A 103 -9.02 13.17 1.84
CA ASP A 103 -10.39 13.59 1.53
C ASP A 103 -11.37 12.42 1.45
N ARG A 104 -10.88 11.22 1.07
CA ARG A 104 -11.68 10.00 0.99
C ARG A 104 -11.65 9.12 2.24
N LEU A 105 -10.53 9.09 2.98
CA LEU A 105 -10.36 8.16 4.10
C LEU A 105 -10.72 8.75 5.47
N VAL A 106 -10.54 10.06 5.66
CA VAL A 106 -10.93 10.75 6.91
C VAL A 106 -12.44 10.64 7.19
N PRO A 107 -13.35 10.80 6.20
CA PRO A 107 -14.78 10.57 6.40
C PRO A 107 -15.16 9.13 6.78
N LEU A 108 -14.26 8.16 6.56
CA LEU A 108 -14.44 6.75 6.94
C LEU A 108 -13.85 6.43 8.33
N GLY A 109 -13.41 7.46 9.09
CA GLY A 109 -12.85 7.34 10.44
C GLY A 109 -11.33 7.12 10.51
N TRP A 110 -10.63 6.99 9.38
CA TRP A 110 -9.20 6.67 9.39
C TRP A 110 -8.32 7.88 9.76
N GLN A 111 -7.34 7.66 10.64
CA GLN A 111 -6.22 8.53 10.93
C GLN A 111 -5.05 8.18 10.00
N VAL A 112 -4.92 8.87 8.87
CA VAL A 112 -4.07 8.46 7.74
C VAL A 112 -2.76 9.26 7.69
N ALA A 113 -1.64 8.55 7.67
CA ALA A 113 -0.35 9.08 7.23
C ALA A 113 -0.01 8.53 5.84
N VAL A 114 0.20 9.40 4.85
CA VAL A 114 0.67 9.03 3.51
C VAL A 114 2.15 9.35 3.39
N GLU A 115 2.97 8.35 3.67
CA GLU A 115 4.42 8.42 3.62
C GLU A 115 4.89 7.86 2.27
N ALA A 116 5.15 8.76 1.33
CA ALA A 116 5.47 8.38 -0.04
C ALA A 116 6.37 9.42 -0.71
N GLU A 117 7.34 8.96 -1.51
CA GLU A 117 8.37 9.80 -2.13
C GLU A 117 8.57 9.43 -3.60
N ARG A 118 8.75 10.44 -4.46
CA ARG A 118 8.81 10.24 -5.91
C ARG A 118 10.02 9.42 -6.34
N GLY A 119 9.78 8.43 -7.20
CA GLY A 119 10.83 7.61 -7.82
C GLY A 119 11.57 6.67 -6.87
N ARG A 120 11.09 6.49 -5.63
CA ARG A 120 11.74 5.59 -4.66
C ARG A 120 11.47 4.12 -4.94
N PHE A 121 12.46 3.32 -4.54
CA PHE A 121 12.46 1.86 -4.60
C PHE A 121 11.92 1.29 -3.28
N ILE A 122 11.85 -0.05 -3.21
CA ILE A 122 11.30 -0.79 -2.06
C ILE A 122 12.02 -0.48 -0.72
N ASP A 123 13.28 -0.04 -0.74
CA ASP A 123 14.06 0.30 0.46
C ASP A 123 13.40 1.41 1.32
N LEU A 124 12.66 2.32 0.67
CA LEU A 124 11.93 3.38 1.36
C LEU A 124 10.91 2.77 2.34
N GLY A 125 10.23 1.70 1.94
CA GLY A 125 9.23 1.05 2.78
C GLY A 125 9.81 0.59 4.11
N LEU A 126 10.99 -0.02 4.11
CA LEU A 126 11.64 -0.48 5.34
C LEU A 126 12.06 0.70 6.24
N ARG A 127 12.50 1.82 5.65
CA ARG A 127 12.81 3.06 6.39
C ARG A 127 11.55 3.66 7.02
N ILE A 128 10.45 3.73 6.27
CA ILE A 128 9.15 4.23 6.74
C ILE A 128 8.64 3.36 7.88
N VAL A 129 8.56 2.04 7.70
CA VAL A 129 8.02 1.11 8.69
C VAL A 129 8.76 1.22 10.02
N ARG A 130 10.11 1.21 10.00
CA ARG A 130 10.94 1.33 11.22
C ARG A 130 10.77 2.66 11.96
N GLN A 131 10.55 3.76 11.25
CA GLN A 131 10.34 5.08 11.87
C GLN A 131 8.89 5.30 12.34
N LYS A 132 7.91 4.79 11.58
CA LYS A 132 6.49 5.10 11.78
C LYS A 132 5.78 4.09 12.69
N LEU A 133 6.07 2.80 12.63
CA LEU A 133 5.38 1.81 13.47
C LEU A 133 5.47 2.06 14.99
N PRO A 134 6.59 2.56 15.56
CA PRO A 134 6.64 2.97 16.96
C PRO A 134 5.65 4.09 17.34
N GLN A 135 5.07 4.79 16.36
CA GLN A 135 4.00 5.79 16.54
C GLN A 135 2.59 5.17 16.60
N GLY A 136 2.50 3.84 16.75
CA GLY A 136 1.25 3.11 16.97
C GLY A 136 0.31 3.14 15.76
N PHE A 137 0.75 2.63 14.60
CA PHE A 137 -0.15 2.36 13.48
C PHE A 137 -0.77 0.96 13.60
N ASP A 138 -2.03 0.84 13.20
CA ASP A 138 -2.89 -0.34 13.38
C ASP A 138 -3.11 -1.13 12.09
N ALA A 139 -2.97 -0.47 10.93
CA ALA A 139 -3.06 -1.06 9.60
C ALA A 139 -2.11 -0.36 8.62
N ALA A 140 -1.80 -1.01 7.48
CA ALA A 140 -0.99 -0.40 6.44
C ALA A 140 -1.54 -0.64 5.02
N VAL A 141 -1.15 0.24 4.09
CA VAL A 141 -1.31 0.06 2.65
C VAL A 141 0.06 0.20 2.01
N LEU A 142 0.54 -0.83 1.32
CA LEU A 142 1.86 -0.88 0.68
C LEU A 142 1.72 -0.89 -0.84
N PHE A 143 2.22 0.17 -1.48
CA PHE A 143 2.31 0.27 -2.94
C PHE A 143 3.71 0.76 -3.36
N LEU A 144 4.66 -0.17 -3.35
CA LEU A 144 6.03 -0.01 -3.82
C LEU A 144 6.34 -1.12 -4.83
N GLY A 145 7.02 -0.79 -5.92
CA GLY A 145 7.38 -1.76 -6.96
C GLY A 145 7.49 -1.17 -8.37
N THR A 146 6.90 0.00 -8.62
CA THR A 146 6.97 0.71 -9.91
C THR A 146 8.40 1.01 -10.33
N ASN A 147 9.20 1.52 -9.38
CA ASN A 147 10.63 1.76 -9.53
C ASN A 147 11.38 0.48 -9.15
N TYR A 148 11.46 -0.45 -10.10
CA TYR A 148 12.09 -1.75 -9.90
C TYR A 148 13.51 -1.80 -10.50
N GLY A 149 14.47 -2.19 -9.67
CA GLY A 149 15.90 -2.28 -10.02
C GLY A 149 16.30 -3.50 -10.85
N LYS A 150 15.36 -4.32 -11.34
CA LYS A 150 15.61 -5.59 -12.06
C LYS A 150 16.47 -6.58 -11.28
N LYS A 151 16.18 -6.72 -9.99
CA LYS A 151 16.83 -7.64 -9.05
C LYS A 151 15.76 -8.25 -8.16
N GLN A 152 15.22 -9.39 -8.56
CA GLN A 152 14.04 -9.98 -7.92
C GLN A 152 14.33 -10.36 -6.46
N ASP A 153 15.49 -10.96 -6.21
CA ASP A 153 15.92 -11.34 -4.87
C ASP A 153 16.04 -10.14 -3.93
N VAL A 154 16.59 -9.02 -4.41
CA VAL A 154 16.69 -7.76 -3.64
C VAL A 154 15.29 -7.19 -3.37
N TYR A 155 14.39 -7.22 -4.36
CA TYR A 155 13.02 -6.78 -4.16
C TYR A 155 12.30 -7.62 -3.10
N LYS A 156 12.43 -8.95 -3.18
CA LYS A 156 11.88 -9.88 -2.20
C LYS A 156 12.48 -9.68 -0.81
N GLU A 157 13.80 -9.58 -0.67
CA GLU A 157 14.48 -9.40 0.62
C GLU A 157 13.98 -8.16 1.37
N TYR A 158 13.78 -7.04 0.67
CA TYR A 158 13.20 -5.84 1.27
C TYR A 158 11.69 -5.98 1.56
N LEU A 159 10.93 -6.62 0.67
CA LEU A 159 9.49 -6.85 0.90
C LEU A 159 9.27 -7.75 2.12
N ASP A 160 10.02 -8.84 2.25
CA ASP A 160 9.95 -9.76 3.39
C ASP A 160 10.17 -9.00 4.71
N LYS A 161 11.26 -8.21 4.79
CA LYS A 161 11.57 -7.37 5.97
C LYS A 161 10.47 -6.36 6.28
N ILE A 162 9.88 -5.73 5.26
CA ILE A 162 8.75 -4.80 5.43
C ILE A 162 7.53 -5.51 6.02
N LEU A 163 7.18 -6.68 5.48
CA LEU A 163 6.00 -7.44 5.90
C LEU A 163 6.17 -8.10 7.27
N ASP A 164 7.40 -8.50 7.63
CA ASP A 164 7.75 -9.02 8.95
C ASP A 164 7.62 -7.95 10.04
N GLU A 165 8.09 -6.73 9.78
CA GLU A 165 7.98 -5.60 10.73
C GLU A 165 6.52 -5.11 10.85
N LEU A 166 5.73 -5.19 9.77
CA LEU A 166 4.30 -4.87 9.78
C LEU A 166 3.46 -5.92 10.56
N ALA A 167 3.83 -7.20 10.49
CA ALA A 167 3.11 -8.29 11.15
C ALA A 167 2.96 -8.05 12.68
N PRO A 168 1.84 -8.51 13.29
CA PRO A 168 0.70 -9.22 12.69
C PRO A 168 -0.38 -8.30 12.11
N ARG A 169 -0.14 -6.99 11.96
CA ARG A 169 -1.16 -6.01 11.54
C ARG A 169 -1.72 -6.35 10.15
N PRO A 170 -3.00 -6.06 9.87
CA PRO A 170 -3.55 -6.20 8.53
C PRO A 170 -2.92 -5.19 7.55
N VAL A 171 -2.53 -5.68 6.37
CA VAL A 171 -1.88 -4.90 5.32
C VAL A 171 -2.59 -5.10 3.99
N ILE A 172 -2.94 -4.01 3.31
CA ILE A 172 -3.30 -4.03 1.89
C ILE A 172 -2.01 -3.90 1.08
N ILE A 173 -1.76 -4.81 0.14
CA ILE A 173 -0.64 -4.72 -0.80
C ILE A 173 -1.15 -4.61 -2.23
N LEU A 174 -0.49 -3.79 -3.05
CA LEU A 174 -0.86 -3.51 -4.44
C LEU A 174 0.18 -4.06 -5.42
N THR A 175 -0.27 -4.74 -6.48
CA THR A 175 0.59 -5.07 -7.63
C THR A 175 1.00 -3.80 -8.40
N ALA A 176 2.13 -3.85 -9.10
CA ALA A 176 2.57 -2.79 -10.00
C ALA A 176 1.99 -2.98 -11.40
N THR A 177 1.65 -1.87 -12.08
CA THR A 177 1.27 -1.90 -13.51
C THR A 177 2.42 -2.47 -14.35
N GLU A 178 2.15 -3.45 -15.21
CA GLU A 178 3.17 -4.13 -16.03
C GLU A 178 3.56 -3.35 -17.29
N TYR A 179 3.99 -2.10 -17.11
CA TYR A 179 4.40 -1.19 -18.20
C TYR A 179 5.65 -1.69 -18.97
N LYS A 180 6.39 -2.67 -18.41
CA LYS A 180 7.51 -3.39 -19.05
C LYS A 180 7.51 -4.85 -18.58
N PRO A 181 7.96 -5.83 -19.41
CA PRO A 181 7.88 -7.25 -19.07
C PRO A 181 8.53 -7.66 -17.74
N PHE A 182 9.64 -7.02 -17.36
CA PHE A 182 10.33 -7.32 -16.11
C PHE A 182 9.55 -6.95 -14.83
N ILE A 183 8.46 -6.17 -14.92
CA ILE A 183 7.61 -5.86 -13.76
C ILE A 183 6.81 -7.10 -13.30
N GLN A 184 6.62 -8.11 -14.15
CA GLN A 184 6.01 -9.39 -13.77
C GLN A 184 6.75 -10.06 -12.59
N GLU A 185 8.06 -9.82 -12.44
CA GLU A 185 8.88 -10.34 -11.33
C GLU A 185 8.46 -9.75 -9.97
N VAL A 186 8.14 -8.44 -9.96
CA VAL A 186 7.60 -7.73 -8.77
C VAL A 186 6.25 -8.30 -8.38
N ASN A 187 5.35 -8.46 -9.35
CA ASN A 187 4.01 -8.99 -9.11
C ASN A 187 4.04 -10.46 -8.68
N SER A 188 4.92 -11.27 -9.26
CA SER A 188 5.12 -12.67 -8.86
C SER A 188 5.55 -12.80 -7.40
N VAL A 189 6.42 -11.90 -6.92
CA VAL A 189 6.83 -11.86 -5.50
C VAL A 189 5.67 -11.41 -4.60
N ILE A 190 4.94 -10.36 -4.97
CA ILE A 190 3.76 -9.89 -4.22
C ILE A 190 2.69 -10.99 -4.10
N GLU A 191 2.33 -11.62 -5.22
CA GLU A 191 1.36 -12.71 -5.26
C GLU A 191 1.82 -13.93 -4.43
N GLN A 192 3.13 -14.15 -4.29
CA GLN A 192 3.65 -15.23 -3.44
C GLN A 192 3.52 -14.89 -1.96
N GLU A 193 3.83 -13.67 -1.53
CA GLU A 193 3.67 -13.26 -0.13
C GLU A 193 2.19 -13.27 0.30
N VAL A 194 1.25 -12.88 -0.58
CA VAL A 194 -0.19 -12.95 -0.26
C VAL A 194 -0.68 -14.40 -0.12
N LYS A 195 -0.06 -15.38 -0.79
CA LYS A 195 -0.38 -16.81 -0.60
C LYS A 195 0.15 -17.39 0.71
N THR A 196 1.17 -16.78 1.32
CA THR A 196 1.86 -17.32 2.51
C THR A 196 1.57 -16.58 3.80
N ARG A 197 1.01 -15.36 3.75
CA ARG A 197 0.80 -14.49 4.92
C ARG A 197 -0.67 -14.17 5.16
N ASP A 198 -1.19 -14.64 6.30
CA ASP A 198 -2.60 -14.46 6.67
C ASP A 198 -3.00 -13.02 7.01
N ASN A 199 -2.05 -12.08 7.12
CA ASN A 199 -2.34 -10.67 7.39
C ASN A 199 -2.35 -9.77 6.12
N LEU A 200 -2.37 -10.36 4.92
CA LEU A 200 -2.36 -9.59 3.65
C LEU A 200 -3.69 -9.63 2.89
N TRP A 201 -4.03 -8.48 2.29
CA TRP A 201 -5.10 -8.33 1.30
C TRP A 201 -4.50 -7.80 0.00
N LEU A 202 -4.80 -8.44 -1.13
CA LEU A 202 -4.36 -7.97 -2.45
C LEU A 202 -5.38 -7.00 -3.05
N VAL A 203 -4.89 -5.87 -3.55
CA VAL A 203 -5.57 -5.07 -4.58
C VAL A 203 -4.77 -5.25 -5.87
N ASP A 204 -5.33 -5.94 -6.86
CA ASP A 204 -4.63 -6.23 -8.12
C ASP A 204 -4.64 -5.02 -9.07
N TRP A 205 -3.84 -4.00 -8.72
CA TRP A 205 -3.72 -2.78 -9.50
C TRP A 205 -3.13 -2.99 -10.90
N ARG A 206 -2.33 -4.04 -11.13
CA ARG A 206 -1.93 -4.50 -12.49
C ARG A 206 -3.15 -4.66 -13.39
N GLU A 207 -4.21 -5.29 -12.90
CA GLU A 207 -5.44 -5.50 -13.67
C GLU A 207 -6.27 -4.20 -13.76
N ILE A 208 -6.53 -3.56 -12.61
CA ILE A 208 -7.36 -2.35 -12.53
C ILE A 208 -6.81 -1.22 -13.42
N SER A 209 -5.49 -1.08 -13.48
CA SER A 209 -4.79 -0.04 -14.25
C SER A 209 -4.88 -0.18 -15.77
N GLN A 210 -5.29 -1.35 -16.29
CA GLN A 210 -5.57 -1.54 -17.72
C GLN A 210 -6.87 -0.87 -18.18
N THR A 211 -7.72 -0.45 -17.24
CA THR A 211 -8.98 0.26 -17.55
C THR A 211 -8.71 1.48 -18.45
N PRO A 212 -9.38 1.62 -19.61
CA PRO A 212 -9.12 2.70 -20.54
C PRO A 212 -9.27 4.10 -19.92
N GLY A 213 -8.23 4.92 -20.06
CA GLY A 213 -8.20 6.28 -19.50
C GLY A 213 -7.74 6.39 -18.04
N THR A 214 -7.39 5.29 -17.37
CA THR A 214 -6.87 5.30 -15.99
C THR A 214 -5.45 5.88 -15.87
N LEU A 215 -4.59 5.68 -16.87
CA LEU A 215 -3.17 6.05 -16.82
C LEU A 215 -2.83 7.20 -17.78
N TRP A 216 -1.78 7.95 -17.44
CA TRP A 216 -1.10 8.86 -18.35
C TRP A 216 -0.44 8.09 -19.50
N LYS A 217 0.01 8.82 -20.53
CA LYS A 217 0.71 8.26 -21.71
C LYS A 217 2.02 7.53 -21.40
N ASP A 218 2.53 7.63 -20.17
CA ASP A 218 3.69 6.86 -19.73
C ASP A 218 3.36 5.41 -19.35
N GLY A 219 2.07 5.07 -19.21
CA GLY A 219 1.61 3.74 -18.81
C GLY A 219 1.92 3.40 -17.34
N ILE A 220 2.20 4.41 -16.50
CA ILE A 220 2.63 4.23 -15.11
C ILE A 220 1.77 5.03 -14.15
N HIS A 221 1.69 6.35 -14.35
CA HIS A 221 1.05 7.22 -13.37
C HIS A 221 -0.45 7.32 -13.66
N PRO A 222 -1.33 7.24 -12.64
CA PRO A 222 -2.74 7.48 -12.84
C PRO A 222 -3.04 8.95 -13.20
N VAL A 223 -4.01 9.17 -14.07
CA VAL A 223 -4.68 10.48 -14.20
C VAL A 223 -5.64 10.70 -13.02
N ASP A 224 -6.30 11.85 -12.91
CA ASP A 224 -7.21 12.15 -11.79
C ASP A 224 -8.32 11.08 -11.60
N VAL A 225 -8.97 10.65 -12.69
CA VAL A 225 -9.97 9.55 -12.63
C VAL A 225 -9.34 8.19 -12.30
N GLY A 226 -8.06 7.98 -12.62
CA GLY A 226 -7.31 6.80 -12.24
C GLY A 226 -6.92 6.81 -10.75
N ASN A 227 -6.58 7.97 -10.20
CA ASN A 227 -6.36 8.14 -8.75
C ASN A 227 -7.65 7.90 -7.96
N VAL A 228 -8.80 8.32 -8.50
CA VAL A 228 -10.11 7.96 -7.96
C VAL A 228 -10.30 6.43 -7.94
N LEU A 229 -10.07 5.76 -9.06
CA LEU A 229 -10.21 4.30 -9.17
C LEU A 229 -9.23 3.53 -8.25
N LEU A 230 -8.00 4.03 -8.11
CA LEU A 230 -7.00 3.53 -7.15
C LEU A 230 -7.52 3.62 -5.71
N MET A 231 -7.99 4.80 -5.29
CA MET A 231 -8.50 5.01 -3.95
C MET A 231 -9.77 4.20 -3.67
N ASP A 232 -10.70 4.11 -4.62
CA ASP A 232 -11.92 3.31 -4.46
C ASP A 232 -11.62 1.80 -4.36
N SER A 233 -10.60 1.33 -5.08
CA SER A 233 -10.14 -0.07 -4.97
C SER A 233 -9.51 -0.38 -3.61
N ILE A 234 -8.74 0.56 -3.05
CA ILE A 234 -8.21 0.47 -1.67
C ILE A 234 -9.35 0.52 -0.66
N ILE A 235 -10.27 1.48 -0.77
CA ILE A 235 -11.41 1.69 0.16
C ILE A 235 -12.31 0.46 0.22
N LYS A 236 -12.58 -0.20 -0.92
CA LYS A 236 -13.37 -1.43 -0.98
C LYS A 236 -12.79 -2.57 -0.12
N VAL A 237 -11.47 -2.66 -0.03
CA VAL A 237 -10.76 -3.68 0.77
C VAL A 237 -10.53 -3.20 2.21
N LEU A 238 -10.34 -1.89 2.39
CA LEU A 238 -10.05 -1.25 3.66
C LEU A 238 -11.27 -1.20 4.58
N GLY A 239 -12.45 -0.83 4.06
CA GLY A 239 -13.64 -0.57 4.86
C GLY A 239 -13.56 0.70 5.71
N ASN A 240 -14.50 0.84 6.65
CA ASN A 240 -14.47 1.89 7.66
C ASN A 240 -13.40 1.58 8.72
N ALA A 241 -12.87 2.61 9.37
CA ALA A 241 -12.00 2.43 10.52
C ALA A 241 -12.75 1.76 11.69
N PRO A 242 -12.07 0.93 12.51
CA PRO A 242 -12.66 0.39 13.72
C PRO A 242 -12.87 1.50 14.77
N GLY A 243 -13.88 1.32 15.62
CA GLY A 243 -14.25 2.29 16.65
C GLY A 243 -15.21 3.36 16.14
N GLY A 244 -15.19 4.53 16.80
CA GLY A 244 -16.04 5.68 16.48
C GLY A 244 -15.30 7.02 16.57
N ASP A 245 -13.96 6.97 16.56
CA ASP A 245 -13.12 8.17 16.61
C ASP A 245 -13.20 8.94 15.29
N PRO A 246 -13.05 10.29 15.32
CA PRO A 246 -12.94 11.06 14.10
C PRO A 246 -11.65 10.69 13.36
N GLY A 247 -11.77 10.54 12.03
CA GLY A 247 -10.60 10.41 11.17
C GLY A 247 -9.72 11.66 11.22
N GLU A 248 -8.43 11.49 10.94
CA GLU A 248 -7.46 12.58 10.93
C GLU A 248 -6.52 12.47 9.72
N CYS A 249 -6.27 13.58 9.06
CA CYS A 249 -5.24 13.66 8.04
C CYS A 249 -3.89 13.98 8.73
N LEU A 250 -3.10 12.93 9.03
CA LEU A 250 -1.86 13.07 9.81
C LEU A 250 -0.78 13.87 9.06
N LYS A 251 0.28 14.22 9.77
CA LYS A 251 1.44 14.93 9.21
C LYS A 251 2.33 13.96 8.44
N VAL A 252 2.70 14.33 7.21
CA VAL A 252 3.69 13.59 6.39
C VAL A 252 5.11 13.90 6.87
N GLU A 253 5.91 12.86 7.05
CA GLU A 253 7.32 12.94 7.46
C GLU A 253 8.27 12.67 6.27
N PHE A 254 7.95 11.68 5.43
CA PHE A 254 8.70 11.29 4.24
C PHE A 254 8.19 12.05 3.02
N LYS A 255 9.04 12.92 2.48
CA LYS A 255 8.65 13.94 1.49
C LYS A 255 9.80 14.43 0.60
N ASP A 256 10.92 13.71 0.58
CA ASP A 256 12.01 14.02 -0.34
C ASP A 256 11.64 13.60 -1.77
N ASP A 257 11.12 14.57 -2.51
CA ASP A 257 10.81 14.48 -3.94
C ASP A 257 11.95 15.01 -4.83
N ALA A 258 13.19 15.08 -4.31
CA ALA A 258 14.33 15.51 -5.11
C ALA A 258 14.47 14.65 -6.39
N PRO A 259 14.86 15.25 -7.53
CA PRO A 259 15.11 14.49 -8.75
C PRO A 259 16.09 13.34 -8.52
N LEU A 260 15.83 12.18 -9.13
CA LEU A 260 16.65 10.96 -8.95
C LEU A 260 18.13 11.12 -9.32
N THR A 261 18.52 12.20 -10.00
CA THR A 261 19.92 12.60 -10.23
C THR A 261 20.70 12.87 -8.92
N ASN A 262 20.01 13.11 -7.81
CA ASN A 262 20.59 13.46 -6.52
C ASN A 262 20.46 12.34 -5.47
N ALA A 263 19.88 11.19 -5.84
CA ALA A 263 19.80 10.04 -4.94
C ALA A 263 21.18 9.39 -4.82
N PRO A 264 21.72 9.14 -3.60
CA PRO A 264 22.92 8.33 -3.45
C PRO A 264 22.65 6.92 -4.03
N PRO A 265 23.67 6.24 -4.58
CA PRO A 265 23.51 4.87 -5.04
C PRO A 265 23.01 3.99 -3.90
N VAL A 266 22.15 3.03 -4.21
CA VAL A 266 21.67 2.03 -3.23
C VAL A 266 22.90 1.31 -2.66
N VAL A 267 23.31 1.68 -1.45
CA VAL A 267 24.45 1.07 -0.78
C VAL A 267 23.98 -0.25 -0.21
N THR A 268 24.36 -1.34 -0.87
CA THR A 268 24.06 -2.71 -0.45
C THR A 268 24.90 -3.08 0.78
N VAL A 269 24.61 -2.51 1.95
CA VAL A 269 25.16 -2.98 3.23
C VAL A 269 24.31 -4.15 3.71
N VAL A 270 24.64 -5.35 3.23
CA VAL A 270 24.23 -6.58 3.91
C VAL A 270 25.17 -6.75 5.10
N ASP A 271 24.63 -6.60 6.31
CA ASP A 271 25.38 -6.76 7.54
C ASP A 271 25.54 -8.26 7.85
N THR A 272 26.59 -8.86 7.31
CA THR A 272 26.86 -10.29 7.44
C THR A 272 27.58 -10.59 8.76
N THR A 273 26.87 -10.47 9.89
CA THR A 273 27.34 -10.99 11.17
C THR A 273 27.23 -12.51 11.21
N LEU A 274 28.13 -13.21 10.52
CA LEU A 274 28.29 -14.66 10.68
C LEU A 274 29.06 -14.97 11.97
N VAL A 275 28.43 -15.79 12.81
CA VAL A 275 28.97 -16.23 14.10
C VAL A 275 30.11 -17.23 13.90
N ASP A 276 31.16 -17.11 14.70
CA ASP A 276 32.34 -17.99 14.70
C ASP A 276 31.97 -19.46 14.97
N SER A 277 32.55 -20.37 14.19
CA SER A 277 32.71 -21.78 14.54
C SER A 277 33.87 -22.42 13.75
N SER A 278 35.08 -22.09 14.18
CA SER A 278 36.30 -22.94 14.17
C SER A 278 36.25 -24.31 13.45
N SER A 279 37.11 -24.50 12.45
CA SER A 279 37.75 -25.80 12.17
C SER A 279 39.08 -25.65 11.40
N THR A 280 39.89 -26.71 11.40
CA THR A 280 41.36 -26.65 11.44
C THR A 280 42.07 -26.70 10.08
N SER A 281 43.11 -25.87 9.94
CA SER A 281 44.37 -26.04 9.16
C SER A 281 44.41 -26.89 7.88
N VAL A 282 44.88 -26.28 6.78
CA VAL A 282 45.90 -26.91 5.90
C VAL A 282 46.94 -25.86 5.50
N VAL A 283 48.23 -26.23 5.54
CA VAL A 283 49.37 -25.37 5.17
C VAL A 283 49.80 -25.68 3.74
N ALA A 284 50.07 -24.63 2.94
CA ALA A 284 50.90 -24.74 1.73
C ALA A 284 51.76 -23.47 1.56
N THR A 285 53.06 -23.62 1.73
CA THR A 285 54.08 -22.56 1.69
C THR A 285 54.57 -22.30 0.25
N SER A 286 54.80 -21.04 -0.14
CA SER A 286 55.89 -20.54 -1.03
C SER A 286 55.59 -19.15 -1.62
N THR A 287 56.51 -18.20 -1.90
CA THR A 287 57.93 -17.98 -1.51
C THR A 287 58.32 -16.51 -1.86
N THR A 288 59.17 -15.87 -1.03
CA THR A 288 59.96 -14.62 -1.26
C THR A 288 59.29 -13.23 -1.38
N ALA A 289 60.06 -12.21 -0.96
CA ALA A 289 59.70 -10.80 -0.76
C ALA A 289 60.82 -9.88 -1.36
N PRO A 290 61.19 -8.71 -0.80
CA PRO A 290 60.49 -7.42 -0.75
C PRO A 290 61.28 -6.26 -1.41
N THR A 291 60.72 -5.04 -1.41
CA THR A 291 61.47 -3.76 -1.52
C THR A 291 60.70 -2.72 -0.68
N GLY A 292 61.21 -2.26 0.47
CA GLY A 292 62.14 -1.13 0.59
C GLY A 292 61.38 0.16 0.95
N SER A 293 60.90 0.32 2.20
CA SER A 293 61.59 0.95 3.34
C SER A 293 61.77 2.48 3.24
N THR A 294 61.02 3.25 4.04
CA THR A 294 61.58 4.33 4.91
C THR A 294 60.55 4.84 5.94
N VAL A 295 61.04 5.16 7.14
CA VAL A 295 60.34 5.79 8.29
C VAL A 295 61.25 6.91 8.80
N PRO A 296 60.73 8.10 9.09
CA PRO A 296 60.78 8.64 10.47
C PRO A 296 59.54 9.53 10.81
N ALA A 297 59.25 9.91 12.06
CA ALA A 297 59.61 9.40 13.38
C ALA A 297 58.62 10.01 14.42
N SER A 298 58.58 9.45 15.63
CA SER A 298 57.72 9.89 16.72
C SER A 298 58.03 11.30 17.25
N THR A 299 57.05 11.96 17.86
CA THR A 299 57.33 12.85 19.00
C THR A 299 56.23 12.74 20.06
N THR A 300 56.63 12.28 21.24
CA THR A 300 55.82 12.28 22.46
C THR A 300 55.88 13.66 23.14
N THR A 301 54.76 14.13 23.69
CA THR A 301 54.81 14.96 24.89
C THR A 301 53.55 14.72 25.73
N SER A 302 53.74 14.36 26.99
CA SER A 302 52.67 14.24 27.98
C SER A 302 52.74 15.44 28.90
N THR A 303 51.60 16.03 29.24
CA THR A 303 51.51 17.01 30.34
C THR A 303 50.19 16.84 31.09
N ILE A 304 50.28 16.75 32.41
CA ILE A 304 49.21 16.44 33.37
C ILE A 304 48.64 17.77 33.95
N PRO A 305 47.41 17.79 34.51
CA PRO A 305 46.52 18.95 34.39
C PRO A 305 46.61 19.94 35.56
N THR A 306 45.96 21.09 35.41
CA THR A 306 45.55 21.97 36.53
C THR A 306 44.10 22.41 36.39
N THR A 307 43.44 22.54 37.53
CA THR A 307 42.00 22.78 37.71
C THR A 307 41.68 24.27 37.94
N SER A 308 40.55 24.75 37.41
CA SER A 308 39.63 25.68 38.11
C SER A 308 38.38 25.99 37.27
N SER A 309 37.21 25.88 37.90
CA SER A 309 35.94 26.51 37.46
C SER A 309 35.96 28.02 37.84
N PRO A 310 35.08 28.88 37.31
CA PRO A 310 33.61 28.73 37.37
C PRO A 310 32.97 28.16 36.10
#